data_AF-A0A6B2G611-F1
#
_entry.id   AF-A0A6B2G611-F1
#
_cell.length_a   1.000
_cell.length_b   1.000
_cell.length_c   1.000
_cell.angle_alpha   90.00
_cell.angle_beta   90.00
_cell.angle_gamma   90.00
#
_symmetry.space_group_name_H-M   'P 1'
#
loop_
_entity.id
_entity.type
_entity.pdbx_description
1 polymer ?
#
loop_
_entity_poly.entity_id
_entity_poly.type
_entity_poly.pdbx_seq_one_letter_code
_entity_poly.pdbx_strand_id
1 'polypeptide(L)'
;MIDIGKNIALNTQSIIATAKKILSQCTDKRLKQILSSAIEKLPTISQQLKIMSTLRASRMKAMGGKVTKETDDANQMLVDCAENLMNVIVDVLKAAESASIKTKPFAKVDYSDV
;
A
#
# COMPACT_ATOMS: atom_id res chain seq x y z
N MET A 1 -9.28 14.19 -6.23
CA MET A 1 -7.94 13.88 -5.68
C MET A 1 -7.96 13.41 -4.23
N ILE A 2 -8.61 14.11 -3.28
CA ILE A 2 -8.61 13.72 -1.85
C ILE A 2 -9.15 12.30 -1.64
N ASP A 3 -10.21 11.92 -2.36
CA ASP A 3 -10.77 10.57 -2.25
C ASP A 3 -9.90 9.49 -2.90
N ILE A 4 -9.10 9.86 -3.92
CA ILE A 4 -8.11 8.95 -4.52
C ILE A 4 -7.04 8.60 -3.49
N GLY A 5 -6.52 9.59 -2.75
CA GLY A 5 -5.56 9.35 -1.68
C GLY A 5 -6.11 8.46 -0.55
N LYS A 6 -7.38 8.65 -0.17
CA LYS A 6 -8.05 7.77 0.80
C LYS A 6 -8.20 6.34 0.29
N ASN A 7 -8.63 6.18 -0.96
CA ASN A 7 -8.82 4.87 -1.58
C ASN A 7 -7.50 4.13 -1.74
N ILE A 8 -6.43 4.81 -2.13
CA ILE A 8 -5.08 4.23 -2.18
C ILE A 8 -4.69 3.74 -0.78
N ALA A 9 -4.87 4.54 0.28
CA ALA A 9 -4.53 4.13 1.64
C ALA A 9 -5.33 2.89 2.11
N LEU A 10 -6.64 2.82 1.82
CA LEU A 10 -7.48 1.67 2.14
C LEU A 10 -7.04 0.41 1.38
N ASN A 11 -6.73 0.55 0.08
CA ASN A 11 -6.25 -0.55 -0.74
C ASN A 11 -4.86 -1.02 -0.27
N THR A 12 -3.97 -0.12 0.15
CA THR A 12 -2.68 -0.47 0.75
C THR A 12 -2.86 -1.31 2.01
N GLN A 13 -3.84 -0.99 2.88
CA GLN A 13 -4.11 -1.81 4.07
C GLN A 13 -4.56 -3.22 3.71
N SER A 14 -5.38 -3.37 2.68
CA SER A 14 -5.80 -4.69 2.18
C SER A 14 -4.62 -5.48 1.61
N ILE A 15 -3.71 -4.82 0.88
CA ILE A 15 -2.48 -5.43 0.36
C ILE A 15 -1.57 -5.89 1.51
N ILE A 16 -1.40 -5.08 2.57
CA ILE A 16 -0.65 -5.47 3.77
C ILE A 16 -1.25 -6.72 4.42
N ALA A 17 -2.57 -6.79 4.54
CA ALA A 17 -3.25 -7.93 5.16
C ALA A 17 -3.01 -9.22 4.35
N THR A 18 -3.11 -9.16 3.02
CA THR A 18 -2.83 -10.29 2.14
C THR A 18 -1.35 -10.69 2.17
N ALA A 19 -0.44 -9.72 2.13
CA ALA A 19 1.00 -9.97 2.19
C ALA A 19 1.41 -10.64 3.52
N LYS A 20 0.79 -10.26 4.65
CA LYS A 20 0.98 -10.92 5.95
C LYS A 20 0.49 -12.37 5.96
N LYS A 21 -0.62 -12.69 5.28
CA LYS A 21 -1.06 -14.09 5.10
C LYS A 21 -0.02 -14.90 4.34
N ILE A 22 0.51 -14.37 3.23
CA ILE A 22 1.56 -15.04 2.45
C ILE A 22 2.84 -15.23 3.29
N LEU A 23 3.23 -14.21 4.07
CA LEU A 23 4.37 -14.27 4.98
C LEU A 23 4.24 -15.38 6.03
N SER A 24 3.02 -15.64 6.51
CA SER A 24 2.74 -16.72 7.48
C SER A 24 2.92 -18.12 6.89
N GLN A 25 2.69 -18.26 5.59
CA GLN A 25 2.76 -19.54 4.87
C GLN A 25 4.14 -19.77 4.25
N CYS A 26 4.95 -18.72 4.10
CA CYS A 26 6.28 -18.80 3.49
C CYS A 26 7.28 -19.58 4.36
N THR A 27 7.85 -20.64 3.79
CA THR A 27 8.83 -21.53 4.43
C THR A 27 10.28 -21.11 4.17
N ASP A 28 10.52 -20.23 3.20
CA ASP A 28 11.85 -19.72 2.84
C ASP A 28 12.22 -18.51 3.72
N LYS A 29 13.22 -18.68 4.59
CA LYS A 29 13.68 -17.63 5.53
C LYS A 29 14.10 -16.34 4.83
N ARG A 30 14.75 -16.43 3.66
CA ARG A 30 15.26 -15.25 2.94
C ARG A 30 14.10 -14.44 2.38
N LEU A 31 13.13 -15.11 1.76
CA LEU A 31 11.92 -14.47 1.24
C LEU A 31 11.06 -13.90 2.36
N LYS A 32 11.00 -14.58 3.50
CA LYS A 32 10.30 -14.08 4.69
C LYS A 32 10.91 -12.76 5.18
N GLN A 33 12.24 -12.64 5.22
CA GLN A 33 12.91 -11.39 5.60
C GLN A 33 12.66 -10.26 4.60
N ILE A 34 12.76 -10.54 3.29
CA ILE A 34 12.51 -9.56 2.23
C ILE A 34 11.06 -9.05 2.30
N LEU A 35 10.10 -9.96 2.38
CA LEU A 35 8.68 -9.61 2.44
C LEU A 35 8.32 -8.91 3.75
N SER A 36 8.89 -9.31 4.89
CA SER A 36 8.69 -8.63 6.18
C SER A 36 9.21 -7.19 6.15
N SER A 37 10.44 -6.98 5.67
CA SER A 37 11.03 -5.64 5.58
C SER A 37 10.25 -4.73 4.61
N ALA A 38 9.72 -5.30 3.52
CA ALA A 38 8.87 -4.56 2.59
C ALA A 38 7.50 -4.20 3.22
N ILE A 39 6.89 -5.13 3.97
CA ILE A 39 5.63 -4.89 4.70
C ILE A 39 5.80 -3.84 5.80
N GLU A 40 6.95 -3.79 6.50
CA GLU A 40 7.21 -2.81 7.57
C GLU A 40 7.29 -1.36 7.04
N LYS A 41 7.64 -1.16 5.77
CA LYS A 41 7.70 0.18 5.15
C LYS A 41 6.31 0.70 4.73
N LEU A 42 5.35 -0.18 4.45
CA LEU A 42 4.02 0.20 3.95
C LEU A 42 3.17 1.03 4.95
N PRO A 43 3.14 0.74 6.27
CA PRO A 43 2.40 1.55 7.25
C PRO A 43 2.86 3.01 7.29
N THR A 44 4.17 3.25 7.26
CA THR A 44 4.74 4.60 7.30
C THR A 44 4.34 5.41 6.07
N ILE A 45 4.35 4.78 4.88
CA ILE A 45 3.99 5.45 3.62
C ILE A 45 2.47 5.65 3.52
N SER A 46 1.66 4.69 3.98
CA SER A 46 0.19 4.85 4.06
C SER A 46 -0.20 5.99 5.02
N GLN A 47 0.50 6.13 6.15
CA GLN A 47 0.32 7.24 7.08
C GLN A 47 0.69 8.58 6.44
N GLN A 48 1.80 8.65 5.69
CA GLN A 48 2.21 9.84 4.94
C GLN A 48 1.15 10.28 3.93
N LEU A 49 0.56 9.35 3.18
CA LEU A 49 -0.50 9.65 2.21
C LEU A 49 -1.77 10.19 2.88
N LYS A 50 -2.12 9.65 4.06
CA LYS A 50 -3.28 10.08 4.85
C LYS A 50 -3.08 11.48 5.43
N ILE A 51 -1.86 11.78 5.91
CA ILE A 51 -1.45 13.10 6.39
C ILE A 51 -1.51 14.11 5.24
N MET A 52 -0.88 13.81 4.10
CA MET A 52 -0.87 14.70 2.94
C MET A 52 -2.28 14.99 2.39
N SER A 53 -3.15 13.98 2.38
CA SER A 53 -4.56 14.15 1.97
C SER A 53 -5.34 15.06 2.92
N THR A 54 -5.07 14.97 4.22
CA THR A 54 -5.70 15.79 5.27
C THR A 54 -5.17 17.22 5.28
N LEU A 55 -3.84 17.39 5.15
CA LEU A 55 -3.19 18.70 5.03
C LEU A 55 -3.72 19.48 3.83
N ARG A 56 -3.94 18.80 2.71
CA ARG A 56 -4.57 19.40 1.53
C ARG A 56 -6.02 19.84 1.80
N ALA A 57 -6.84 18.98 2.41
CA ALA A 57 -8.22 19.34 2.74
C ALA A 57 -8.29 20.58 3.65
N SER A 58 -7.39 20.69 4.63
CA SER A 58 -7.26 21.86 5.48
C SER A 58 -6.77 23.10 4.72
N ARG A 59 -5.74 22.98 3.85
CA ARG A 59 -5.25 24.09 3.01
C ARG A 59 -6.32 24.62 2.06
N MET A 60 -7.08 23.74 1.42
CA MET A 60 -8.19 24.16 0.54
C MET A 60 -9.31 24.85 1.31
N LYS A 61 -9.63 24.39 2.52
CA LYS A 61 -10.61 25.05 3.42
C LYS A 61 -10.14 26.45 3.82
N ALA A 62 -8.86 26.60 4.18
CA ALA A 62 -8.29 27.89 4.58
C ALA A 62 -8.27 28.92 3.44
N MET A 63 -8.11 28.46 2.19
CA MET A 63 -8.07 29.31 0.99
C MET A 63 -9.45 29.54 0.34
N GLY A 64 -10.55 29.14 1.00
CA GLY A 64 -11.90 29.32 0.48
C GLY A 64 -12.19 28.59 -0.84
N GLY A 65 -11.46 27.50 -1.12
CA GLY A 65 -11.62 26.71 -2.36
C GLY A 65 -10.99 27.30 -3.62
N LYS A 66 -10.22 28.39 -3.51
CA LYS A 66 -9.54 28.99 -4.67
C LYS A 66 -8.34 28.14 -5.09
N VAL A 67 -8.24 27.82 -6.39
CA VAL A 67 -7.07 27.14 -6.94
C VAL A 67 -5.96 28.17 -7.13
N THR A 68 -4.86 28.01 -6.37
CA THR A 68 -3.64 28.84 -6.46
C THR A 68 -2.45 27.97 -6.81
N LYS A 69 -1.34 28.59 -7.20
CA LYS A 69 -0.06 27.90 -7.45
C LYS A 69 0.37 27.01 -6.27
N GLU A 70 0.20 27.45 -5.04
CA GLU A 70 0.48 26.65 -3.84
C GLU A 70 -0.44 25.44 -3.69
N THR A 71 -1.68 25.55 -4.17
CA THR A 71 -2.60 24.41 -4.17
C THR A 71 -2.18 23.38 -5.23
N ASP A 72 -1.61 23.85 -6.34
CA ASP A 72 -1.10 23.00 -7.42
C ASP A 72 0.23 22.33 -7.06
N ASP A 73 1.15 23.05 -6.40
CA ASP A 73 2.38 22.46 -5.85
C ASP A 73 2.04 21.36 -4.81
N ALA A 74 1.00 21.59 -3.99
CA ALA A 74 0.49 20.57 -3.08
C ALA A 74 -0.18 19.38 -3.80
N ASN A 75 -0.69 19.56 -5.03
CA ASN A 75 -1.16 18.46 -5.87
C ASN A 75 0.01 17.60 -6.31
N GLN A 76 1.08 18.23 -6.79
CA GLN A 76 2.24 17.53 -7.30
C GLN A 76 2.91 16.70 -6.20
N MET A 77 3.12 17.26 -5.00
CA MET A 77 3.64 16.52 -3.85
C MET A 77 2.80 15.29 -3.48
N LEU A 78 1.48 15.34 -3.69
CA LEU A 78 0.59 14.22 -3.46
C LEU A 78 0.73 13.12 -4.52
N VAL A 79 0.91 13.52 -5.79
CA VAL A 79 1.17 12.59 -6.89
C VAL A 79 2.49 11.87 -6.65
N ASP A 80 3.57 12.59 -6.32
CA ASP A 80 4.88 12.02 -6.04
C ASP A 80 4.83 11.03 -4.86
N CYS A 81 4.05 11.35 -3.82
CA CYS A 81 3.82 10.46 -2.68
C CYS A 81 3.05 9.20 -3.08
N ALA A 82 2.02 9.34 -3.93
CA ALA A 82 1.23 8.22 -4.43
C ALA A 82 2.05 7.30 -5.34
N GLU A 83 2.88 7.84 -6.23
CA GLU A 83 3.77 7.07 -7.10
C GLU A 83 4.79 6.28 -6.29
N ASN A 84 5.43 6.92 -5.31
CA ASN A 84 6.37 6.24 -4.41
C ASN A 84 5.70 5.09 -3.64
N LEU A 85 4.46 5.29 -3.17
CA LEU A 85 3.70 4.23 -2.51
C LEU A 85 3.39 3.06 -3.45
N MET A 86 2.97 3.35 -4.69
CA MET A 86 2.66 2.30 -5.67
C MET A 86 3.91 1.52 -6.07
N ASN A 87 5.07 2.16 -6.19
CA ASN A 87 6.34 1.47 -6.45
C ASN A 87 6.69 0.48 -5.32
N VAL A 88 6.55 0.89 -4.05
CA VAL A 88 6.76 -0.01 -2.90
C VAL A 88 5.75 -1.15 -2.88
N ILE A 89 4.48 -0.88 -3.25
CA ILE A 89 3.46 -1.92 -3.39
C ILE A 89 3.84 -2.94 -4.47
N VAL A 90 4.36 -2.49 -5.61
CA VAL A 90 4.82 -3.39 -6.69
C VAL A 90 5.96 -4.28 -6.20
N ASP A 91 6.91 -3.74 -5.44
CA ASP A 91 8.01 -4.54 -4.87
C ASP A 91 7.48 -5.59 -3.87
N VAL A 92 6.50 -5.22 -3.05
CA VAL A 92 5.83 -6.14 -2.12
C VAL A 92 5.09 -7.24 -2.88
N LEU A 93 4.40 -6.91 -3.98
CA LEU A 93 3.70 -7.89 -4.82
C LEU A 93 4.68 -8.87 -5.48
N LYS A 94 5.79 -8.39 -6.03
CA LYS A 94 6.84 -9.25 -6.62
C LYS A 94 7.47 -10.18 -5.58
N ALA A 95 7.75 -9.66 -4.38
CA ALA A 95 8.26 -10.46 -3.27
C ALA A 95 7.23 -11.48 -2.79
N ALA A 96 5.94 -11.11 -2.73
CA ALA A 96 4.84 -11.97 -2.36
C ALA A 96 4.60 -13.07 -3.40
N GLU A 97 4.68 -12.77 -4.69
CA GLU A 97 4.59 -13.75 -5.79
C GLU A 97 5.74 -14.76 -5.71
N SER A 98 6.97 -14.26 -5.55
CA SER A 98 8.16 -15.11 -5.36
C SER A 98 8.05 -16.02 -4.13
N ALA A 99 7.46 -15.50 -3.04
CA ALA A 99 7.16 -16.27 -1.84
C ALA A 99 6.04 -17.29 -2.08
N SER A 100 4.99 -16.92 -2.82
CA SER A 100 3.81 -17.76 -3.12
C SER A 100 4.12 -18.96 -4.00
N ILE A 101 5.13 -18.89 -4.87
CA ILE A 101 5.59 -20.05 -5.66
C ILE A 101 6.34 -21.06 -4.75
N LYS A 102 6.92 -20.58 -3.65
CA LYS A 102 7.73 -21.37 -2.70
C LYS A 102 6.99 -21.75 -1.41
N THR A 103 5.78 -21.24 -1.19
CA THR A 103 4.86 -21.76 -0.17
C THR A 103 4.41 -23.16 -0.58
N LYS A 104 4.21 -24.07 0.39
CA LYS A 104 3.68 -25.43 0.14
C LYS A 104 2.54 -25.36 -0.89
N PRO A 105 2.49 -26.26 -1.88
CA PRO A 105 1.35 -26.31 -2.79
C PRO A 105 0.08 -26.34 -1.95
N PHE A 106 -0.90 -25.51 -2.31
CA PHE A 106 -2.23 -25.49 -1.71
C PHE A 106 -2.60 -26.94 -1.42
N ALA A 107 -2.72 -27.30 -0.13
CA ALA A 107 -3.37 -28.53 0.24
C ALA A 107 -4.71 -28.49 -0.48
N LYS A 108 -4.97 -29.49 -1.33
CA LYS A 108 -6.19 -29.62 -2.12
C LYS A 108 -7.36 -29.20 -1.23
N VAL A 109 -8.07 -28.14 -1.61
CA VAL A 109 -9.39 -27.90 -1.06
C VAL A 109 -10.20 -29.12 -1.49
N ASP A 110 -10.46 -30.01 -0.54
CA ASP A 110 -11.29 -31.18 -0.76
C ASP A 110 -12.72 -30.67 -0.95
N TYR A 111 -13.23 -30.76 -2.17
CA TYR A 111 -14.62 -30.47 -2.52
C TYR A 111 -15.50 -31.70 -2.20
N SER A 112 -15.31 -32.33 -1.04
CA SER A 112 -16.09 -33.51 -0.63
C SER A 112 -17.36 -33.17 0.16
N ASP A 113 -17.61 -31.89 0.45
CA ASP A 113 -18.82 -31.42 1.16
C ASP A 113 -19.73 -30.51 0.29
N VAL A 114 -19.98 -30.89 -0.97
CA VAL A 114 -21.12 -30.39 -1.77
C VAL A 114 -21.88 -31.55 -2.39
#